data_AF-A0A1A8K337-F1
#
_entry.id   AF-A0A1A8K337-F1
#
_cell.length_a   1.000
_cell.length_b   1.000
_cell.length_c   1.000
_cell.angle_alpha   90.00
_cell.angle_beta   90.00
_cell.angle_gamma   90.00
#
_symmetry.space_group_name_H-M   'P 1'
#
loop_
_entity.id
_entity.type
_entity.pdbx_description
1 polymer ?
#
loop_
_entity_poly.entity_id
_entity_poly.type
_entity_poly.pdbx_seq_one_letter_code
_entity_poly.pdbx_strand_id
1 'polypeptide(L)'
;GKKQRYRYSELFGGSAAKKNAYPEKNTRKERLRYSLSTGGIFDNSGQYRVYKNLIKSDFTTNLIAGSDVNVLTLATHTTINNLHHLESLLERWQNPLSVAIFAHGEDVKFATALVYALSFFCPQIQALVDFHLVCLSGEIAIFPEQDHEHFAGLEDCASVFSRLETHKDKYKNYAINGNISYPNNLLRNVALGGTE
;
A
#
# COMPACT_ATOMS: atom_id res chain seq x y z
N GLY A 1 -7.54 -35.82 -3.34
CA GLY A 1 -7.63 -34.98 -2.14
C GLY A 1 -7.19 -35.60 -0.82
N LYS A 2 -6.13 -36.43 -0.75
CA LYS A 2 -5.41 -36.72 0.51
C LYS A 2 -3.88 -36.63 0.36
N LYS A 3 -3.36 -36.88 -0.85
CA LYS A 3 -1.92 -36.73 -1.16
C LYS A 3 -1.40 -35.29 -1.29
N GLN A 4 -2.26 -34.29 -1.51
CA GLN A 4 -1.83 -32.88 -1.53
C GLN A 4 -1.66 -32.26 -0.13
N ARG A 5 -2.34 -32.80 0.89
CA ARG A 5 -2.18 -32.32 2.28
C ARG A 5 -0.85 -32.76 2.91
N TYR A 6 -0.30 -33.89 2.47
CA TYR A 6 1.00 -34.39 2.98
C TYR A 6 2.20 -33.61 2.43
N ARG A 7 2.09 -33.04 1.22
CA ARG A 7 3.18 -32.27 0.61
C ARG A 7 3.42 -30.90 1.27
N TYR A 8 2.45 -30.39 2.03
CA TYR A 8 2.60 -29.15 2.78
C TYR A 8 3.12 -29.35 4.21
N SER A 9 3.01 -30.55 4.79
CA SER A 9 3.51 -30.83 6.14
C SER A 9 5.02 -31.06 6.22
N GLU A 10 5.66 -31.50 5.12
CA GLU A 10 7.12 -31.77 5.09
C GLU A 10 7.99 -30.52 4.93
N LEU A 11 7.40 -29.37 4.60
CA LEU A 11 8.10 -28.07 4.59
C LEU A 11 8.26 -27.45 6.00
N PHE A 12 7.66 -28.06 7.03
CA PHE A 12 7.65 -27.55 8.41
C PHE A 12 8.41 -28.45 9.41
N GLY A 13 9.48 -29.10 8.96
CA GLY A 13 10.36 -29.92 9.79
C GLY A 13 11.66 -29.23 10.17
N GLY A 14 11.68 -28.53 11.31
CA GLY A 14 12.87 -28.41 12.16
C GLY A 14 13.73 -27.15 12.04
N SER A 15 13.51 -26.20 12.96
CA SER A 15 14.53 -25.67 13.89
C SER A 15 13.89 -24.66 14.84
N ALA A 16 13.71 -25.10 16.08
CA ALA A 16 13.18 -24.31 17.17
C ALA A 16 14.24 -23.33 17.70
N ALA A 17 14.15 -22.06 17.33
CA ALA A 17 14.52 -20.88 18.13
C ALA A 17 14.23 -19.62 17.31
N LYS A 18 13.58 -18.61 17.92
CA LYS A 18 13.12 -17.31 17.35
C LYS A 18 11.67 -17.26 16.83
N LYS A 19 10.71 -17.70 17.64
CA LYS A 19 9.29 -17.30 17.54
C LYS A 19 9.13 -16.00 18.33
N ASN A 20 8.79 -14.85 17.73
CA ASN A 20 7.40 -14.38 17.69
C ASN A 20 7.15 -13.18 16.73
N ALA A 21 8.03 -12.85 15.79
CA ALA A 21 7.85 -11.67 14.90
C ALA A 21 7.76 -11.99 13.38
N TYR A 22 7.91 -13.26 13.00
CA TYR A 22 7.96 -13.71 11.60
C TYR A 22 6.61 -14.13 10.93
N PRO A 23 5.59 -14.67 11.63
CA PRO A 23 4.41 -15.19 10.94
C PRO A 23 3.57 -14.06 10.31
N GLU A 24 3.43 -12.93 10.98
CA GLU A 24 2.60 -11.80 10.52
C GLU A 24 3.20 -11.10 9.29
N LYS A 25 4.53 -10.97 9.23
CA LYS A 25 5.27 -10.38 8.11
C LYS A 25 5.05 -11.09 6.79
N ASN A 26 5.02 -12.43 6.80
CA ASN A 26 4.72 -13.23 5.61
C ASN A 26 3.27 -13.04 5.16
N THR A 27 2.32 -12.91 6.10
CA THR A 27 0.91 -12.73 5.74
C THR A 27 0.62 -11.39 5.05
N ARG A 28 1.26 -10.28 5.46
CA ARG A 28 1.04 -8.98 4.80
C ARG A 28 1.59 -8.98 3.36
N LYS A 29 2.78 -9.54 3.16
CA LYS A 29 3.37 -9.73 1.82
C LYS A 29 2.49 -10.60 0.92
N GLU A 30 1.97 -11.70 1.46
CA GLU A 30 1.05 -12.59 0.74
C GLU A 30 -0.28 -11.91 0.39
N ARG A 31 -0.87 -11.16 1.32
CA ARG A 31 -2.09 -10.37 1.08
C ARG A 31 -1.89 -9.33 -0.02
N LEU A 32 -0.78 -8.60 0.01
CA LEU A 32 -0.43 -7.63 -1.01
C LEU A 32 -0.29 -8.30 -2.38
N ARG A 33 0.45 -9.41 -2.46
CA ARG A 33 0.57 -10.21 -3.68
C ARG A 33 -0.78 -10.68 -4.20
N TYR A 34 -1.63 -11.18 -3.31
CA TYR A 34 -2.99 -11.59 -3.67
C TYR A 34 -3.79 -10.41 -4.24
N SER A 35 -3.79 -9.26 -3.56
CA SER A 35 -4.47 -8.04 -4.01
C SER A 35 -4.01 -7.61 -5.39
N LEU A 36 -2.69 -7.61 -5.65
CA LEU A 36 -2.13 -7.26 -6.95
C LEU A 36 -2.47 -8.30 -8.03
N SER A 37 -2.46 -9.59 -7.68
CA SER A 37 -2.78 -10.69 -8.62
C SER A 37 -4.22 -10.66 -9.13
N THR A 38 -5.14 -9.99 -8.43
CA THR A 38 -6.50 -9.76 -8.93
C THR A 38 -6.54 -8.89 -10.19
N GLY A 39 -5.45 -8.16 -10.46
CA GLY A 39 -5.38 -7.18 -11.53
C GLY A 39 -6.14 -5.89 -11.24
N GLY A 40 -6.69 -5.70 -10.04
CA GLY A 40 -7.50 -4.52 -9.72
C GLY A 40 -8.83 -4.47 -10.50
N ILE A 41 -9.62 -3.44 -10.23
CA ILE A 41 -10.92 -3.21 -10.86
C ILE A 41 -10.87 -1.95 -11.71
N PHE A 42 -11.59 -1.93 -12.83
CA PHE A 42 -11.73 -0.70 -13.60
C PHE A 42 -12.72 0.24 -12.91
N ASP A 43 -12.46 1.54 -13.04
CA ASP A 43 -13.45 2.55 -12.70
C ASP A 43 -14.60 2.54 -13.72
N ASN A 44 -15.69 3.27 -13.43
CA ASN A 44 -16.87 3.28 -14.30
C ASN A 44 -16.59 3.80 -15.72
N SER A 45 -15.55 4.62 -15.92
CA SER A 45 -15.15 5.10 -17.24
C SER A 45 -14.26 4.11 -18.01
N GLY A 46 -13.68 3.11 -17.32
CA GLY A 46 -12.68 2.20 -17.88
C GLY A 46 -11.31 2.84 -18.14
N GLN A 47 -11.11 4.11 -17.76
CA GLN A 47 -9.84 4.83 -17.97
C GLN A 47 -8.80 4.50 -16.91
N TYR A 48 -9.24 4.09 -15.72
CA TYR A 48 -8.39 3.85 -14.57
C TYR A 48 -8.57 2.44 -14.02
N ARG A 49 -7.48 1.91 -13.49
CA ARG A 49 -7.45 0.66 -12.74
C ARG A 49 -7.21 0.98 -11.27
N VAL A 50 -8.02 0.40 -10.41
CA VAL A 50 -8.07 0.68 -8.97
C VAL A 50 -7.75 -0.59 -8.20
N TYR A 51 -6.76 -0.51 -7.33
CA TYR A 51 -6.42 -1.52 -6.32
C TYR A 51 -6.88 -0.97 -4.97
N LYS A 52 -8.13 -1.29 -4.61
CA LYS A 52 -8.69 -0.94 -3.29
C LYS A 52 -8.06 -1.81 -2.22
N ASN A 53 -7.86 -1.24 -1.03
CA ASN A 53 -7.35 -1.94 0.13
C ASN A 53 -6.03 -2.67 -0.16
N LEU A 54 -5.16 -2.03 -0.94
CA LEU A 54 -3.87 -2.60 -1.35
C LEU A 54 -3.06 -3.00 -0.11
N ILE A 55 -3.06 -2.12 0.89
CA ILE A 55 -2.59 -2.42 2.25
C ILE A 55 -3.63 -1.88 3.23
N LYS A 56 -4.00 -2.72 4.20
CA LYS A 56 -4.82 -2.31 5.34
C LYS A 56 -3.95 -2.18 6.59
N SER A 57 -4.26 -1.15 7.36
CA SER A 57 -3.73 -0.88 8.69
C SER A 57 -4.20 -1.92 9.71
N ASP A 58 -3.49 -1.98 10.83
CA ASP A 58 -3.87 -2.82 11.96
C ASP A 58 -5.18 -2.33 12.59
N PHE A 59 -5.43 -1.01 12.58
CA PHE A 59 -6.73 -0.46 13.01
C PHE A 59 -7.87 -1.06 12.19
N THR A 60 -7.86 -0.87 10.87
CA THR A 60 -8.93 -1.34 9.98
C THR A 60 -9.05 -2.86 9.97
N THR A 61 -7.94 -3.59 10.13
CA THR A 61 -7.94 -5.07 10.18
C THR A 61 -8.60 -5.60 11.46
N ASN A 62 -8.46 -4.89 12.57
CA ASN A 62 -8.98 -5.29 13.87
C ASN A 62 -10.38 -4.72 14.17
N LEU A 63 -10.91 -3.84 13.31
CA LEU A 63 -12.29 -3.38 13.41
C LEU A 63 -13.26 -4.55 13.29
N ILE A 64 -14.11 -4.71 14.30
CA ILE A 64 -15.19 -5.68 14.27
C ILE A 64 -16.33 -5.05 13.46
N ALA A 65 -16.76 -5.71 12.39
CA ALA A 65 -17.90 -5.24 11.60
C ALA A 65 -19.13 -5.04 12.51
N GLY A 66 -19.66 -3.81 12.54
CA GLY A 66 -20.79 -3.43 13.39
C GLY A 66 -20.42 -2.89 14.78
N SER A 67 -19.14 -2.74 15.12
CA SER A 67 -18.75 -1.96 16.31
C SER A 67 -18.93 -0.48 16.03
N ASP A 68 -19.71 0.21 16.86
CA ASP A 68 -19.92 1.66 16.82
C ASP A 68 -18.69 2.38 17.41
N VAL A 69 -17.59 2.33 16.67
CA VAL A 69 -16.39 3.12 16.95
C VAL A 69 -16.56 4.48 16.29
N ASN A 70 -16.87 5.50 17.10
CA ASN A 70 -16.92 6.89 16.66
C ASN A 70 -15.50 7.44 16.42
N VAL A 71 -14.83 6.92 15.40
CA VAL A 71 -13.44 7.27 15.04
C VAL A 71 -13.45 8.02 13.72
N LEU A 72 -12.90 9.24 13.76
CA LEU A 72 -12.79 10.09 12.59
C LEU A 72 -11.61 9.63 11.72
N THR A 73 -11.90 9.14 10.52
CA THR A 73 -10.89 8.74 9.53
C THR A 73 -10.68 9.84 8.50
N LEU A 74 -9.43 10.20 8.21
CA LEU A 74 -9.11 11.16 7.15
C LEU A 74 -8.95 10.44 5.80
N ALA A 75 -9.88 10.67 4.89
CA ALA A 75 -9.74 10.26 3.49
C ALA A 75 -8.97 11.33 2.70
N THR A 76 -7.82 10.95 2.13
CA THR A 76 -6.98 11.84 1.34
C THR A 76 -6.41 11.12 0.12
N HIS A 77 -5.83 11.88 -0.81
CA HIS A 77 -5.26 11.34 -2.03
C HIS A 77 -4.06 12.13 -2.48
N THR A 78 -3.15 11.47 -3.19
CA THR A 78 -1.89 12.06 -3.59
C THR A 78 -1.25 11.33 -4.78
N THR A 79 -0.08 11.81 -5.19
CA THR A 79 0.84 11.14 -6.10
C THR A 79 2.09 10.72 -5.33
N ILE A 80 2.86 9.76 -5.85
CA ILE A 80 3.99 9.19 -5.12
C ILE A 80 5.05 10.23 -4.73
N ASN A 81 5.27 11.26 -5.55
CA ASN A 81 6.22 12.35 -5.26
C ASN A 81 5.80 13.23 -4.07
N ASN A 82 4.53 13.21 -3.67
CA ASN A 82 4.04 13.97 -2.51
C ASN A 82 3.87 13.09 -1.25
N LEU A 83 4.18 11.78 -1.32
CA LEU A 83 3.94 10.84 -0.23
C LEU A 83 4.92 11.03 0.95
N HIS A 84 6.05 11.71 0.73
CA HIS A 84 6.98 12.09 1.80
C HIS A 84 6.32 12.95 2.90
N HIS A 85 5.26 13.69 2.57
CA HIS A 85 4.49 14.46 3.56
C HIS A 85 3.69 13.61 4.55
N LEU A 86 3.53 12.31 4.30
CA LEU A 86 2.70 11.41 5.10
C LEU A 86 3.14 11.33 6.56
N GLU A 87 4.45 11.34 6.83
CA GLU A 87 4.97 11.33 8.21
C GLU A 87 4.42 12.51 9.00
N SER A 88 4.64 13.72 8.50
CA SER A 88 4.17 14.95 9.14
C SER A 88 2.64 15.00 9.28
N LEU A 89 1.91 14.40 8.32
CA LEU A 89 0.46 14.33 8.37
C LEU A 89 -0.01 13.41 9.50
N LEU A 90 0.61 12.24 9.66
CA LEU A 90 0.31 11.29 10.72
C LEU A 90 0.61 11.86 12.10
N GLU A 91 1.75 12.54 12.27
CA GLU A 91 2.12 13.18 13.53
C GLU A 91 1.08 14.20 14.00
N ARG A 92 0.44 14.93 13.08
CA ARG A 92 -0.59 15.92 13.40
C ARG A 92 -1.99 15.32 13.53
N TRP A 93 -2.32 14.32 12.72
CA TRP A 93 -3.66 13.76 12.66
C TRP A 93 -3.93 12.72 13.76
N GLN A 94 -2.97 11.82 14.02
CA GLN A 94 -3.01 10.80 15.07
C GLN A 94 -4.29 9.93 15.12
N ASN A 95 -4.96 9.77 13.98
CA ASN A 95 -6.13 8.91 13.78
C ASN A 95 -5.97 8.10 12.48
N PRO A 96 -6.89 7.20 12.11
CA PRO A 96 -6.84 6.48 10.84
C PRO A 96 -6.82 7.40 9.62
N LEU A 97 -6.08 6.98 8.59
CA LEU A 97 -6.04 7.60 7.27
C LEU A 97 -6.35 6.56 6.20
N SER A 98 -7.12 6.98 5.21
CA SER A 98 -7.27 6.25 3.94
C SER A 98 -6.66 7.08 2.83
N VAL A 99 -5.60 6.58 2.19
CA VAL A 99 -4.80 7.31 1.20
C VAL A 99 -4.90 6.64 -0.17
N ALA A 100 -5.49 7.34 -1.14
CA ALA A 100 -5.48 6.92 -2.54
C ALA A 100 -4.27 7.52 -3.29
N ILE A 101 -3.40 6.67 -3.83
CA ILE A 101 -2.21 7.09 -4.55
C ILE A 101 -2.46 6.93 -6.05
N PHE A 102 -2.30 8.01 -6.81
CA PHE A 102 -2.23 7.95 -8.27
C PHE A 102 -0.79 7.78 -8.72
N ALA A 103 -0.56 6.80 -9.59
CA ALA A 103 0.74 6.51 -10.17
C ALA A 103 0.63 6.22 -11.67
N HIS A 104 1.70 6.48 -12.41
CA HIS A 104 1.78 6.27 -13.85
C HIS A 104 3.18 5.82 -14.26
N GLY A 105 3.27 4.95 -15.27
CA GLY A 105 4.52 4.40 -15.80
C GLY A 105 5.31 3.66 -14.72
N GLU A 106 6.60 3.99 -14.61
CA GLU A 106 7.49 3.40 -13.61
C GLU A 106 7.06 3.68 -12.16
N ASP A 107 6.24 4.71 -11.92
CA ASP A 107 5.77 5.01 -10.57
C ASP A 107 4.76 4.00 -10.05
N VAL A 108 4.13 3.20 -10.91
CA VAL A 108 3.21 2.15 -10.47
C VAL A 108 3.96 1.09 -9.67
N LYS A 109 5.12 0.65 -10.18
CA LYS A 109 6.00 -0.31 -9.47
C LYS A 109 6.60 0.33 -8.23
N PHE A 110 7.11 1.56 -8.38
CA PHE A 110 7.72 2.30 -7.27
C PHE A 110 6.75 2.54 -6.11
N ALA A 111 5.52 2.95 -6.41
CA ALA A 111 4.46 3.14 -5.41
C ALA A 111 4.12 1.82 -4.71
N THR A 112 3.99 0.72 -5.46
CA THR A 112 3.73 -0.60 -4.87
C THR A 112 4.85 -1.03 -3.91
N ALA A 113 6.10 -0.83 -4.30
CA ALA A 113 7.28 -1.15 -3.48
C ALA A 113 7.32 -0.32 -2.20
N LEU A 114 7.16 1.00 -2.31
CA LEU A 114 7.30 1.90 -1.16
C LEU A 114 6.11 1.86 -0.23
N VAL A 115 4.89 1.67 -0.72
CA VAL A 115 3.72 1.44 0.14
C VAL A 115 3.91 0.18 0.98
N TYR A 116 4.46 -0.90 0.40
CA TYR A 116 4.84 -2.09 1.15
C TYR A 116 5.94 -1.79 2.17
N ALA A 117 7.02 -1.11 1.77
CA ALA A 117 8.12 -0.74 2.67
C ALA A 117 7.63 0.11 3.84
N LEU A 118 6.82 1.14 3.60
CA LEU A 118 6.20 1.97 4.64
C LEU A 118 5.39 1.12 5.61
N SER A 119 4.53 0.22 5.10
CA SER A 119 3.74 -0.67 5.95
C SER A 119 4.54 -1.70 6.75
N PHE A 120 5.81 -1.91 6.39
CA PHE A 120 6.70 -2.88 7.01
C PHE A 120 7.65 -2.24 8.01
N PHE A 121 8.22 -1.09 7.66
CA PHE A 121 9.24 -0.40 8.44
C PHE A 121 8.70 0.69 9.37
N CYS A 122 7.50 1.23 9.11
CA CYS A 122 6.94 2.36 9.84
C CYS A 122 5.74 1.94 10.72
N PRO A 123 5.93 1.84 12.06
CA PRO A 123 4.87 1.37 12.96
C PRO A 123 3.59 2.21 12.94
N GLN A 124 3.70 3.54 12.86
CA GLN A 124 2.52 4.40 12.81
C GLN A 124 1.70 4.20 11.52
N ILE A 125 2.39 4.01 10.39
CA ILE A 125 1.74 3.73 9.11
C ILE A 125 1.05 2.37 9.16
N GLN A 126 1.76 1.36 9.65
CA GLN A 126 1.20 0.04 9.89
C GLN A 126 -0.06 0.11 10.76
N ALA A 127 -0.06 0.93 11.81
CA ALA A 127 -1.17 1.02 12.75
C ALA A 127 -2.39 1.74 12.17
N LEU A 128 -2.21 2.79 11.36
CA LEU A 128 -3.26 3.77 11.07
C LEU A 128 -3.57 4.02 9.59
N VAL A 129 -2.73 3.56 8.65
CA VAL A 129 -2.88 3.95 7.23
C VAL A 129 -3.34 2.80 6.36
N ASP A 130 -4.46 3.02 5.68
CA ASP A 130 -4.92 2.21 4.58
C ASP A 130 -4.47 2.83 3.25
N PHE A 131 -3.88 2.03 2.37
CA PHE A 131 -3.42 2.47 1.06
C PHE A 131 -4.26 1.88 -0.06
N HIS A 132 -4.55 2.71 -1.04
CA HIS A 132 -5.16 2.34 -2.31
C HIS A 132 -4.28 2.84 -3.45
N LEU A 133 -4.24 2.11 -4.56
CA LEU A 133 -3.46 2.50 -5.74
C LEU A 133 -4.40 2.66 -6.93
N VAL A 134 -4.22 3.74 -7.67
CA VAL A 134 -4.91 4.02 -8.92
C VAL A 134 -3.86 4.28 -10.00
N CYS A 135 -4.00 3.62 -11.14
CA CYS A 135 -3.15 3.82 -12.32
C CYS A 135 -4.02 3.85 -13.58
N LEU A 136 -3.43 4.12 -14.75
CA LEU A 136 -4.18 4.03 -16.00
C LEU A 136 -4.60 2.59 -16.28
N SER A 137 -5.70 2.39 -17.01
CA SER A 137 -6.26 1.06 -17.27
C SER A 137 -5.32 0.10 -17.99
N GLY A 138 -4.44 0.63 -18.84
CA GLY A 138 -3.39 -0.12 -19.54
C GLY A 138 -2.21 -0.54 -18.64
N GLU A 139 -2.15 -0.03 -17.40
CA GLU A 139 -1.06 -0.30 -16.47
C GLU A 139 -1.48 -1.35 -15.45
N ILE A 140 -0.52 -2.15 -14.99
CA ILE A 140 -0.75 -3.20 -13.99
C ILE A 140 0.29 -3.04 -12.89
N ALA A 141 -0.20 -3.01 -11.65
CA ALA A 141 0.63 -3.01 -10.47
C ALA A 141 1.05 -4.45 -10.17
N ILE A 142 2.35 -4.65 -10.00
CA ILE A 142 2.94 -5.95 -9.71
C ILE A 142 3.81 -5.83 -8.47
N PHE A 143 3.86 -6.92 -7.70
CA PHE A 143 4.77 -6.95 -6.56
C PHE A 143 6.21 -7.08 -7.09
N PRO A 144 7.16 -6.24 -6.67
CA PRO A 144 8.55 -6.35 -7.07
C PRO A 144 9.21 -7.55 -6.37
N GLU A 145 9.07 -8.74 -6.94
CA GLU A 145 9.65 -9.97 -6.38
C GLU A 145 11.17 -10.05 -6.52
N GLN A 146 11.72 -9.36 -7.52
CA GLN A 146 13.13 -9.43 -7.92
C GLN A 146 13.80 -8.05 -7.99
N ASP A 147 13.07 -6.98 -7.68
CA ASP A 147 13.60 -5.62 -7.75
C ASP A 147 14.32 -5.27 -6.44
N HIS A 148 15.50 -5.89 -6.26
CA HIS A 148 16.39 -5.61 -5.14
C HIS A 148 16.66 -4.11 -5.02
N GLU A 149 16.64 -3.37 -6.14
CA GLU A 149 16.88 -1.93 -6.19
C GLU A 149 15.89 -1.12 -5.36
N HIS A 150 14.60 -1.47 -5.41
CA HIS A 150 13.56 -0.72 -4.69
C HIS A 150 13.66 -0.88 -3.17
N PHE A 151 14.19 -2.01 -2.69
CA PHE A 151 14.37 -2.28 -1.27
C PHE A 151 15.83 -2.13 -0.80
N ALA A 152 16.77 -1.90 -1.72
CA ALA A 152 18.19 -1.74 -1.38
C ALA A 152 18.39 -0.52 -0.49
N GLY A 153 19.05 -0.75 0.65
CA GLY A 153 19.35 0.28 1.65
C GLY A 153 18.14 0.70 2.52
N LEU A 154 17.01 0.01 2.43
CA LEU A 154 15.88 0.23 3.34
C LEU A 154 16.05 -0.64 4.59
N GLU A 155 16.36 -0.02 5.72
CA GLU A 155 16.64 -0.69 7.00
C GLU A 155 15.61 -0.33 8.09
N ASP A 156 15.06 0.89 8.01
CA ASP A 156 14.14 1.46 8.98
C ASP A 156 13.13 2.43 8.33
N CYS A 157 12.20 2.98 9.10
CA CYS A 157 11.19 3.91 8.58
C CYS A 157 11.82 5.17 7.95
N ALA A 158 12.87 5.71 8.57
CA ALA A 158 13.55 6.92 8.10
C ALA A 158 14.18 6.72 6.72
N SER A 159 14.76 5.55 6.46
CA SER A 159 15.31 5.19 5.14
C SER A 159 14.23 5.13 4.05
N VAL A 160 13.00 4.71 4.38
CA VAL A 160 11.87 4.71 3.44
C VAL A 160 11.43 6.14 3.11
N PHE A 161 11.31 7.01 4.11
CA PHE A 161 10.98 8.42 3.89
C PHE A 161 12.09 9.18 3.15
N SER A 162 13.36 8.89 3.44
CA SER A 162 14.50 9.41 2.68
C SER A 162 14.42 9.01 1.20
N ARG A 163 14.04 7.76 0.91
CA ARG A 163 13.79 7.30 -0.47
C ARG A 163 12.64 8.06 -1.13
N LEU A 164 11.55 8.34 -0.42
CA LEU A 164 10.44 9.15 -0.94
C LEU A 164 10.87 10.60 -1.24
N GLU A 165 11.70 11.19 -0.39
CA GLU A 165 12.24 12.54 -0.59
C GLU A 165 13.08 12.65 -1.88
N THR A 166 13.84 11.61 -2.24
CA THR A 166 14.58 11.59 -3.52
C THR A 166 13.67 11.69 -4.75
N HIS A 167 12.38 11.41 -4.59
CA HIS A 167 11.40 11.40 -5.66
C HIS A 167 10.52 12.66 -5.69
N LYS A 168 10.67 13.59 -4.73
CA LYS A 168 9.75 14.72 -4.56
C LYS A 168 9.71 15.69 -5.74
N ASP A 169 10.87 15.94 -6.34
CA ASP A 169 11.05 16.92 -7.39
C ASP A 169 10.83 16.33 -8.80
N LYS A 170 10.46 15.04 -8.89
CA LYS A 170 10.20 14.38 -10.18
C LYS A 170 9.08 15.06 -10.95
N TYR A 171 8.06 15.55 -10.24
CA TYR A 171 6.93 16.25 -10.81
C TYR A 171 6.60 17.51 -10.02
N LYS A 172 6.10 18.52 -10.73
CA LYS A 172 5.53 19.70 -10.08
C LYS A 172 4.14 19.35 -9.55
N ASN A 173 4.05 19.11 -8.24
CA ASN A 173 2.81 18.76 -7.55
C ASN A 173 2.16 17.50 -8.17
N TYR A 174 0.94 17.57 -8.71
CA TYR A 174 0.20 16.44 -9.28
C TYR A 174 0.38 16.27 -10.80
N ALA A 175 1.24 17.06 -11.44
CA ALA A 175 1.46 17.02 -12.89
C ALA A 175 2.46 15.90 -13.28
N ILE A 176 2.01 14.63 -13.22
CA ILE A 176 2.85 13.43 -13.45
C ILE A 176 3.31 13.29 -14.92
N ASN A 177 2.60 13.92 -15.86
CA ASN A 177 3.00 14.06 -17.24
C ASN A 177 2.06 15.10 -17.88
N GLY A 178 2.53 15.95 -18.80
CA GLY A 178 1.72 17.02 -19.41
C GLY A 178 0.45 16.51 -20.12
N ASN A 179 0.41 15.23 -20.47
CA ASN A 179 -0.73 14.60 -21.16
C ASN A 179 -1.65 13.79 -20.25
N ILE A 180 -1.40 13.75 -18.93
CA ILE A 180 -2.18 12.91 -18.00
C ILE A 180 -2.85 13.81 -16.96
N SER A 181 -4.17 13.83 -16.99
CA SER A 181 -4.96 14.55 -16.00
C SER A 181 -4.98 13.80 -14.67
N TYR A 182 -4.79 14.54 -13.58
CA TYR A 182 -4.89 14.02 -12.22
C TYR A 182 -6.36 13.71 -11.88
N PRO A 183 -6.73 12.45 -11.58
CA PRO A 183 -8.12 12.04 -11.42
C PRO A 183 -8.67 12.33 -10.02
N ASN A 184 -8.70 13.60 -9.63
CA ASN A 184 -9.04 14.06 -8.28
C ASN A 184 -10.33 13.43 -7.73
N ASN A 185 -11.44 13.51 -8.48
CA ASN A 185 -12.74 12.98 -8.04
C ASN A 185 -12.72 11.46 -7.83
N LEU A 186 -12.05 10.72 -8.71
CA LEU A 186 -11.91 9.27 -8.57
C LEU A 186 -11.13 8.94 -7.29
N LEU A 187 -10.00 9.60 -7.09
CA LEU A 187 -9.12 9.33 -5.95
C LEU A 187 -9.81 9.65 -4.61
N ARG A 188 -10.54 10.77 -4.54
CA ARG A 188 -11.35 11.12 -3.37
C ARG A 188 -12.37 10.02 -3.05
N ASN A 189 -13.07 9.52 -4.06
CA ASN A 189 -14.07 8.46 -3.89
C ASN A 189 -13.43 7.12 -3.50
N VAL A 190 -12.25 6.79 -4.05
CA VAL A 190 -11.50 5.60 -3.67
C VAL A 190 -11.05 5.68 -2.20
N ALA A 191 -10.51 6.82 -1.78
CA ALA A 191 -10.10 7.04 -0.40
C ALA A 191 -11.31 6.97 0.57
N LEU A 192 -12.43 7.62 0.24
CA LEU A 192 -13.66 7.56 1.05
C LEU A 192 -14.22 6.15 1.14
N GLY A 193 -14.28 5.41 0.03
CA GLY A 193 -14.76 4.02 0.05
C GLY A 193 -13.83 3.05 0.78
N GLY A 194 -12.65 3.50 1.25
CA GLY A 194 -11.79 2.74 2.16
C GLY A 194 -12.12 2.94 3.64
N THR A 195 -12.97 3.92 3.98
CA THR A 195 -13.35 4.25 5.36
C THR A 195 -14.74 3.73 5.75
N GLU A 196 -15.47 3.17 4.79
CA GLU A 196 -16.79 2.54 4.94
C GLU A 196 -16.65 1.03 5.17
#